data_AF-A0AA38WQN3-F1
#
_entry.id   AF-A0AA38WQN3-F1
#
_cell.length_a   1.000
_cell.length_b   1.000
_cell.length_c   1.000
_cell.angle_alpha   90.00
_cell.angle_beta   90.00
_cell.angle_gamma   90.00
#
_symmetry.space_group_name_H-M   'P 1'
#
loop_
_entity.id
_entity.type
_entity.pdbx_description
1 polymer ?
#
loop_
_entity_poly.entity_id
_entity_poly.type
_entity_poly.pdbx_seq_one_letter_code
_entity_poly.pdbx_strand_id
1 'polypeptide(L)'
;MDKLSVLATFLFLLLATTLLVSGQDCGRQGGNRPCTNGNCCSQYGFCGNTPAHCLPENNCQSQCTGGGGGGGAAVAVEILAPFVTASAFDQMLKYRNDPRCSANGFYTYNAFITAARAYNGFGTTGSADVRRRELAAFFAQTSHETTGGWASAPDGPYAWGYCFVRERDQSNSYCDSNDWPCPQKYFGRGPIQLSHNYNYGLFGRSIGRDLINNPDLLATDPTLSFRSAIWYWMTPQGNKPSSHDVITGRWTPSAADTSAGRVPGFGVITNIINGGLECGRGQDSRVEDRIGFFRRYCSILGVSPGAMDKFMILLLLTINLLLLVSGQDCGSQGGNRPCTNGNCCSQYGFCGNTPAHCLPENNCQCTGGGGGGGSGVGSIITSTVFEEMLKHRNDQRCPANQFYTYNAFIQAAAAYNGFGTTGSADVQRRELAAFFAQTSHETTGGWPDAPDGPYAWGYCFVREQNQDNAYCSSSEYPCPQKYFGRGPIQLTHNYNYGRFGSSIGRDLINSPDLLATDPNLSFRSAIWFWMTAQDNKPSSHDVITGRWTPSAADTSAGRVPGFGVITNIINGGLECGIGQDNRVEDRIGFYRRYCSILGVSPGDNLDCNNQRPFA
;
A
#
# COMPACT_ATOMS: atom_id res chain seq x y z
N MET A 1 -7.05 -52.66 -37.14
CA MET A 1 -6.17 -51.58 -36.61
C MET A 1 -5.21 -52.25 -35.65
N ASP A 2 -3.95 -52.36 -36.06
CA ASP A 2 -3.03 -53.38 -35.56
C ASP A 2 -2.43 -53.09 -34.19
N LYS A 3 -2.33 -54.15 -33.38
CA LYS A 3 -1.74 -54.14 -32.02
C LYS A 3 -0.27 -53.70 -32.00
N LEU A 4 0.40 -53.66 -33.16
CA LEU A 4 1.76 -53.13 -33.32
C LEU A 4 1.80 -51.58 -33.32
N SER A 5 0.71 -50.92 -33.72
CA SER A 5 0.65 -49.45 -33.78
C SER A 5 0.49 -48.84 -32.38
N VAL A 6 -0.31 -49.47 -31.51
CA VAL A 6 -0.57 -49.00 -30.13
C VAL A 6 0.68 -49.07 -29.26
N LEU A 7 1.53 -50.10 -29.45
CA LEU A 7 2.77 -50.26 -28.67
C LEU A 7 3.85 -49.24 -29.10
N ALA A 8 3.90 -48.91 -30.39
CA ALA A 8 4.83 -47.89 -30.91
C ALA A 8 4.44 -46.48 -30.47
N THR A 9 3.14 -46.16 -30.40
CA THR A 9 2.67 -44.85 -29.91
C THR A 9 2.87 -44.69 -28.39
N PHE A 10 2.75 -45.77 -27.62
CA PHE A 10 3.05 -45.75 -26.18
C PHE A 10 4.54 -45.59 -25.88
N LEU A 11 5.42 -46.21 -26.68
CA LEU A 11 6.87 -46.08 -26.51
C LEU A 11 7.38 -44.69 -26.94
N PHE A 12 6.72 -44.05 -27.91
CA PHE A 12 7.02 -42.67 -28.33
C PHE A 12 6.53 -41.62 -27.31
N LEU A 13 5.41 -41.85 -26.63
CA LEU A 13 4.95 -40.98 -25.53
C LEU A 13 5.82 -41.11 -24.26
N LEU A 14 6.39 -42.30 -24.00
CA LEU A 14 7.33 -42.50 -22.89
C LEU A 14 8.73 -41.91 -23.15
N LEU A 15 9.16 -41.79 -24.41
CA LEU A 15 10.43 -41.13 -24.77
C LEU A 15 10.31 -39.60 -24.92
N ALA A 16 9.12 -39.05 -25.18
CA ALA A 16 8.93 -37.61 -25.37
C ALA A 16 8.77 -36.81 -24.05
N THR A 17 8.68 -37.49 -22.90
CA THR A 17 8.52 -36.85 -21.57
C THR A 17 9.84 -36.66 -20.79
N THR A 18 11.00 -36.93 -21.40
CA THR A 18 12.31 -36.88 -20.70
C THR A 18 13.20 -35.69 -21.04
N LEU A 19 12.72 -34.65 -21.73
CA LEU A 19 13.56 -33.48 -22.08
C LEU A 19 12.88 -32.13 -21.86
N LEU A 20 12.54 -31.83 -20.60
CA LEU A 20 12.72 -30.50 -20.00
C LEU A 20 12.97 -30.70 -18.50
N VAL A 21 14.08 -31.36 -18.16
CA VAL A 21 14.61 -31.26 -16.80
C VAL A 21 15.24 -29.88 -16.70
N SER A 22 14.49 -28.89 -16.18
CA SER A 22 15.11 -27.71 -15.59
C SER A 22 16.09 -28.22 -14.53
N GLY A 23 17.39 -27.99 -14.72
CA GLY A 23 18.41 -28.45 -13.79
C GLY A 23 18.08 -27.98 -12.37
N GLN A 24 18.32 -28.83 -11.38
CA GLN A 24 18.11 -28.44 -9.98
C GLN A 24 19.13 -27.36 -9.58
N ASP A 25 18.65 -26.31 -8.90
CA ASP A 25 19.38 -25.09 -8.62
C ASP A 25 20.10 -25.08 -7.26
N CYS A 26 19.60 -25.81 -6.26
CA CYS A 26 20.21 -25.88 -4.92
C CYS A 26 20.01 -27.25 -4.24
N GLY A 27 20.58 -27.44 -3.04
CA GLY A 27 20.41 -28.66 -2.25
C GLY A 27 21.20 -29.86 -2.79
N ARG A 28 20.89 -31.07 -2.30
CA ARG A 28 21.63 -32.31 -2.61
C ARG A 28 21.70 -32.58 -4.11
N GLN A 29 20.63 -32.27 -4.82
CA GLN A 29 20.50 -32.41 -6.28
C GLN A 29 21.37 -31.38 -7.03
N GLY A 30 21.58 -30.19 -6.46
CA GLY A 30 22.41 -29.12 -7.00
C GLY A 30 23.87 -29.11 -6.51
N GLY A 31 24.38 -30.21 -5.93
CA GLY A 31 25.74 -30.29 -5.38
C GLY A 31 25.91 -29.62 -4.01
N ASN A 32 24.84 -29.61 -3.19
CA ASN A 32 24.73 -28.90 -1.91
C ASN A 32 24.90 -27.38 -2.01
N ARG A 33 24.75 -26.78 -3.20
CA ARG A 33 24.84 -25.32 -3.34
C ARG A 33 23.66 -24.63 -2.65
N PRO A 34 23.87 -23.49 -1.97
CA PRO A 34 22.79 -22.65 -1.47
C PRO A 34 22.10 -21.90 -2.61
N CYS A 35 20.87 -21.46 -2.38
CA CYS A 35 20.12 -20.65 -3.33
C CYS A 35 20.57 -19.16 -3.21
N THR A 36 20.55 -18.39 -4.29
CA THR A 36 20.92 -16.96 -4.25
C THR A 36 19.78 -16.08 -3.71
N ASN A 37 20.07 -14.83 -3.32
CA ASN A 37 19.10 -13.82 -2.82
C ASN A 37 18.31 -14.23 -1.55
N GLY A 38 18.87 -15.13 -0.73
CA GLY A 38 18.25 -15.55 0.54
C GLY A 38 17.03 -16.45 0.39
N ASN A 39 16.80 -17.03 -0.80
CA ASN A 39 15.72 -17.98 -1.05
C ASN A 39 16.00 -19.34 -0.39
N CYS A 40 14.96 -20.07 -0.02
CA CYS A 40 15.06 -21.40 0.56
C CYS A 40 15.22 -22.46 -0.53
N CYS A 41 15.95 -23.54 -0.22
CA CYS A 41 16.03 -24.71 -1.09
C CYS A 41 14.91 -25.68 -0.75
N SER A 42 13.97 -25.89 -1.67
CA SER A 42 12.93 -26.89 -1.49
C SER A 42 13.50 -28.31 -1.41
N GLN A 43 12.69 -29.26 -0.95
CA GLN A 43 13.02 -30.69 -0.97
C GLN A 43 13.37 -31.25 -2.35
N TYR A 44 12.95 -30.57 -3.42
CA TYR A 44 13.18 -30.97 -4.80
C TYR A 44 14.43 -30.32 -5.43
N GLY A 45 15.13 -29.45 -4.69
CA GLY A 45 16.38 -28.83 -5.14
C GLY A 45 16.17 -27.54 -5.94
N PHE A 46 15.08 -26.81 -5.68
CA PHE A 46 14.77 -25.53 -6.34
C PHE A 46 14.78 -24.37 -5.36
N CYS A 47 15.24 -23.21 -5.83
CA CYS A 47 15.26 -21.98 -5.07
C CYS A 47 13.84 -21.37 -5.01
N GLY A 48 13.35 -21.00 -3.83
CA GLY A 48 12.12 -20.22 -3.72
C GLY A 48 11.88 -19.68 -2.32
N ASN A 49 10.92 -18.77 -2.19
CA ASN A 49 10.63 -18.07 -0.93
C ASN A 49 9.22 -18.38 -0.37
N THR A 50 8.56 -19.41 -0.89
CA THR A 50 7.23 -19.83 -0.42
C THR A 50 7.34 -20.88 0.70
N PRO A 51 6.27 -21.11 1.49
CA PRO A 51 6.25 -22.18 2.49
C PRO A 51 6.67 -23.56 1.98
N ALA A 52 6.33 -23.90 0.73
CA ALA A 52 6.73 -25.15 0.08
C ALA A 52 8.25 -25.28 -0.11
N HIS A 53 8.96 -24.14 -0.21
CA HIS A 53 10.42 -24.09 -0.33
C HIS A 53 11.10 -23.94 1.01
N CYS A 54 10.46 -23.22 1.94
CA CYS A 54 11.10 -22.70 3.14
C CYS A 54 10.80 -23.49 4.41
N LEU A 55 9.66 -24.18 4.50
CA LEU A 55 9.28 -24.82 5.74
C LEU A 55 10.04 -26.16 5.95
N PRO A 56 10.56 -26.42 7.16
CA PRO A 56 11.15 -27.70 7.52
C PRO A 56 10.20 -28.88 7.33
N GLU A 57 8.90 -28.70 7.58
CA GLU A 57 7.84 -29.71 7.34
C GLU A 57 7.70 -30.08 5.86
N ASN A 58 8.13 -29.20 4.94
CA ASN A 58 8.20 -29.47 3.50
C ASN A 58 9.58 -29.95 3.06
N ASN A 59 10.37 -30.50 3.98
CA ASN A 59 11.72 -31.04 3.77
C ASN A 59 12.68 -30.04 3.10
N CYS A 60 12.58 -28.76 3.44
CA CYS A 60 13.53 -27.75 2.96
C CYS A 60 14.98 -28.18 3.28
N GLN A 61 15.86 -28.04 2.29
CA GLN A 61 17.24 -28.56 2.34
C GLN A 61 18.26 -27.52 2.83
N SER A 62 18.05 -26.23 2.57
CA SER A 62 18.96 -25.15 3.00
C SER A 62 18.25 -23.80 3.00
N GLN A 63 18.75 -22.86 3.82
CA GLN A 63 18.17 -21.52 3.97
C GLN A 63 16.69 -21.55 4.40
N CYS A 64 16.31 -22.59 5.13
CA CYS A 64 14.95 -22.87 5.57
C CYS A 64 14.52 -21.94 6.71
N THR A 65 13.24 -21.59 6.71
CA THR A 65 12.60 -20.91 7.83
C THR A 65 12.28 -21.94 8.93
N GLY A 66 13.19 -22.14 9.90
CA GLY A 66 12.89 -22.98 11.08
C GLY A 66 13.97 -23.96 11.51
N GLY A 67 15.18 -23.88 10.97
CA GLY A 67 16.35 -24.55 11.54
C GLY A 67 16.79 -23.87 12.84
N GLY A 68 16.13 -24.20 13.95
CA GLY A 68 16.48 -23.77 15.32
C GLY A 68 15.78 -22.49 15.80
N GLY A 69 14.63 -22.65 16.48
CA GLY A 69 13.95 -21.58 17.23
C GLY A 69 12.79 -20.89 16.50
N GLY A 70 11.87 -21.66 15.90
CA GLY A 70 10.83 -21.16 14.97
C GLY A 70 9.43 -20.93 15.53
N GLY A 71 9.26 -20.42 16.75
CA GLY A 71 7.94 -20.04 17.30
C GLY A 71 7.57 -18.55 17.16
N GLY A 72 8.55 -17.68 16.89
CA GLY A 72 8.36 -16.21 16.97
C GLY A 72 8.16 -15.49 15.63
N ALA A 73 8.31 -16.18 14.49
CA ALA A 73 8.32 -15.52 13.19
C ALA A 73 6.93 -15.13 12.68
N ALA A 74 5.98 -16.06 12.71
CA ALA A 74 4.58 -15.78 12.39
C ALA A 74 4.00 -14.72 13.35
N VAL A 75 4.28 -14.87 14.64
CA VAL A 75 3.78 -13.99 15.71
C VAL A 75 4.25 -12.53 15.57
N ALA A 76 5.50 -12.28 15.14
CA ALA A 76 5.96 -10.90 14.99
C ALA A 76 5.56 -10.24 13.66
N VAL A 77 5.30 -11.02 12.59
CA VAL A 77 4.58 -10.47 11.43
C VAL A 77 3.17 -10.07 11.88
N GLU A 78 2.49 -10.90 12.67
CA GLU A 78 1.17 -10.58 13.22
C GLU A 78 1.17 -9.34 14.14
N ILE A 79 2.26 -9.10 14.91
CA ILE A 79 2.33 -7.98 15.85
C ILE A 79 2.73 -6.65 15.18
N LEU A 80 3.67 -6.64 14.22
CA LEU A 80 4.19 -5.41 13.59
C LEU A 80 3.52 -5.07 12.26
N ALA A 81 3.05 -6.07 11.48
CA ALA A 81 2.41 -5.82 10.19
C ALA A 81 1.18 -4.88 10.27
N PRO A 82 0.39 -4.85 11.37
CA PRO A 82 -0.70 -3.86 11.50
C PRO A 82 -0.21 -2.41 11.61
N PHE A 83 1.06 -2.18 11.96
CA PHE A 83 1.62 -0.85 12.19
C PHE A 83 2.66 -0.43 11.13
N VAL A 84 3.32 -1.39 10.48
CA VAL A 84 4.14 -1.19 9.28
C VAL A 84 4.00 -2.41 8.37
N THR A 85 3.18 -2.30 7.34
CA THR A 85 3.06 -3.35 6.31
C THR A 85 4.29 -3.35 5.40
N ALA A 86 4.48 -4.42 4.62
CA ALA A 86 5.49 -4.43 3.55
C ALA A 86 5.28 -3.26 2.56
N SER A 87 4.03 -2.94 2.21
CA SER A 87 3.71 -1.81 1.35
C SER A 87 4.03 -0.46 1.98
N ALA A 88 3.75 -0.26 3.26
CA ALA A 88 4.11 0.98 3.96
C ALA A 88 5.64 1.12 4.09
N PHE A 89 6.34 0.02 4.38
CA PHE A 89 7.81 -0.04 4.35
C PHE A 89 8.35 0.36 2.97
N ASP A 90 7.80 -0.23 1.90
CA ASP A 90 8.20 0.08 0.53
C ASP A 90 7.87 1.52 0.13
N GLN A 91 6.75 2.07 0.59
CA GLN A 91 6.39 3.46 0.33
C GLN A 91 7.27 4.45 1.10
N MET A 92 7.60 4.16 2.37
CA MET A 92 8.55 4.96 3.15
C MET A 92 9.93 4.94 2.48
N LEU A 93 10.39 3.78 2.02
CA LEU A 93 11.71 3.58 1.44
C LEU A 93 11.65 3.37 -0.09
N LYS A 94 10.89 4.23 -0.77
CA LYS A 94 10.48 4.08 -2.18
C LYS A 94 11.65 3.89 -3.15
N TYR A 95 12.71 4.69 -3.01
CA TYR A 95 13.85 4.68 -3.93
C TYR A 95 15.09 3.95 -3.41
N ARG A 96 15.00 3.20 -2.29
CA ARG A 96 16.16 2.48 -1.74
C ARG A 96 16.76 1.44 -2.71
N ASN A 97 15.95 0.93 -3.63
CA ASN A 97 16.32 -0.04 -4.66
C ASN A 97 16.55 0.61 -6.04
N ASP A 98 16.65 1.95 -6.10
CA ASP A 98 17.05 2.62 -7.32
C ASP A 98 18.50 2.24 -7.68
N PRO A 99 18.85 1.99 -8.96
CA PRO A 99 20.22 1.68 -9.37
C PRO A 99 21.27 2.72 -8.97
N ARG A 100 20.86 3.96 -8.66
CA ARG A 100 21.75 5.01 -8.13
C ARG A 100 22.17 4.78 -6.68
N CYS A 101 21.46 3.92 -5.95
CA CYS A 101 21.75 3.59 -4.57
C CYS A 101 22.71 2.41 -4.47
N SER A 102 23.82 2.59 -3.74
CA SER A 102 24.81 1.52 -3.56
C SER A 102 24.31 0.39 -2.66
N ALA A 103 23.24 0.63 -1.89
CA ALA A 103 22.54 -0.38 -1.10
C ALA A 103 21.35 -1.04 -1.83
N ASN A 104 21.20 -0.84 -3.15
CA ASN A 104 20.11 -1.42 -3.92
C ASN A 104 19.99 -2.94 -3.70
N GLY A 105 18.81 -3.39 -3.27
CA GLY A 105 18.51 -4.80 -3.00
C GLY A 105 18.95 -5.30 -1.62
N PHE A 106 19.67 -4.49 -0.84
CA PHE A 106 20.18 -4.90 0.48
C PHE A 106 19.09 -4.87 1.56
N TYR A 107 18.36 -3.75 1.68
CA TYR A 107 17.39 -3.56 2.75
C TYR A 107 16.01 -4.13 2.39
N THR A 108 15.67 -5.26 3.00
CA THR A 108 14.39 -5.95 2.77
C THR A 108 13.48 -5.85 3.99
N TYR A 109 12.16 -5.89 3.74
CA TYR A 109 11.16 -5.92 4.79
C TYR A 109 11.34 -7.13 5.72
N ASN A 110 11.66 -8.31 5.17
CA ASN A 110 11.90 -9.52 5.96
C ASN A 110 13.13 -9.41 6.87
N ALA A 111 14.22 -8.76 6.41
CA ALA A 111 15.38 -8.49 7.25
C ALA A 111 15.02 -7.54 8.41
N PHE A 112 14.24 -6.49 8.13
CA PHE A 112 13.73 -5.58 9.15
C PHE A 112 12.87 -6.32 10.19
N ILE A 113 11.85 -7.07 9.77
CA ILE A 113 10.97 -7.80 10.69
C ILE A 113 11.77 -8.84 11.50
N THR A 114 12.72 -9.54 10.88
CA THR A 114 13.57 -10.51 11.59
C THR A 114 14.48 -9.84 12.61
N ALA A 115 14.99 -8.65 12.32
CA ALA A 115 15.77 -7.87 13.26
C ALA A 115 14.92 -7.35 14.43
N ALA A 116 13.74 -6.79 14.13
CA ALA A 116 12.82 -6.23 15.13
C ALA A 116 12.39 -7.27 16.18
N ARG A 117 12.24 -8.55 15.79
CA ARG A 117 11.96 -9.66 16.71
C ARG A 117 12.97 -9.83 17.85
N ALA A 118 14.20 -9.36 17.66
CA ALA A 118 15.23 -9.50 18.68
C ALA A 118 15.08 -8.50 19.84
N TYR A 119 14.20 -7.51 19.72
CA TYR A 119 14.09 -6.40 20.65
C TYR A 119 12.65 -6.23 21.13
N ASN A 120 12.33 -6.82 22.27
CA ASN A 120 11.03 -6.64 22.94
C ASN A 120 10.76 -5.15 23.17
N GLY A 121 9.53 -4.71 22.89
CA GLY A 121 9.10 -3.32 23.05
C GLY A 121 9.23 -2.47 21.78
N PHE A 122 10.20 -2.75 20.91
CA PHE A 122 10.37 -1.98 19.67
C PHE A 122 9.13 -2.09 18.77
N GLY A 123 8.46 -0.96 18.50
CA GLY A 123 7.23 -0.91 17.71
C GLY A 123 6.03 -1.60 18.35
N THR A 124 6.14 -2.02 19.62
CA THR A 124 5.12 -2.82 20.34
C THR A 124 4.72 -2.23 21.68
N THR A 125 5.40 -1.17 22.13
CA THR A 125 5.09 -0.45 23.37
C THR A 125 4.05 0.66 23.14
N GLY A 126 3.11 0.79 24.07
CA GLY A 126 2.11 1.87 24.07
C GLY A 126 0.92 1.65 23.13
N SER A 127 0.17 2.73 22.87
CA SER A 127 -0.99 2.74 21.97
C SER A 127 -0.60 2.51 20.52
N ALA A 128 -1.58 2.23 19.65
CA ALA A 128 -1.36 2.12 18.21
C ALA A 128 -0.60 3.34 17.63
N ASP A 129 -1.01 4.55 18.02
CA ASP A 129 -0.35 5.78 17.58
C ASP A 129 1.08 5.90 18.10
N VAL A 130 1.34 5.49 19.35
CA VAL A 130 2.72 5.48 19.87
C VAL A 130 3.60 4.52 19.07
N ARG A 131 3.09 3.32 18.74
CA ARG A 131 3.81 2.32 17.94
C ARG A 131 4.09 2.83 16.52
N ARG A 132 3.09 3.40 15.85
CA ARG A 132 3.27 3.99 14.51
C ARG A 132 4.25 5.17 14.54
N ARG A 133 4.18 6.00 15.57
CA ARG A 133 5.10 7.15 15.74
C ARG A 133 6.52 6.71 16.03
N GLU A 134 6.70 5.67 16.84
CA GLU A 134 8.01 5.05 17.05
C GLU A 134 8.61 4.55 15.74
N LEU A 135 7.85 3.77 14.96
CA LEU A 135 8.30 3.24 13.67
C LEU A 135 8.64 4.38 12.70
N ALA A 136 7.79 5.40 12.60
CA ALA A 136 8.06 6.59 11.79
C ALA A 136 9.35 7.30 12.22
N ALA A 137 9.56 7.47 13.54
CA ALA A 137 10.73 8.13 14.08
C ALA A 137 12.01 7.34 13.83
N PHE A 138 11.97 6.02 14.06
CA PHE A 138 13.08 5.11 13.79
C PHE A 138 13.48 5.18 12.31
N PHE A 139 12.52 4.94 11.41
CA PHE A 139 12.80 4.97 9.97
C PHE A 139 13.26 6.34 9.52
N ALA A 140 12.74 7.43 10.08
CA ALA A 140 13.14 8.77 9.67
C ALA A 140 14.59 9.08 10.02
N GLN A 141 15.00 8.73 11.24
CA GLN A 141 16.37 8.93 11.67
C GLN A 141 17.33 8.09 10.83
N THR A 142 17.04 6.81 10.63
CA THR A 142 17.89 5.92 9.84
C THR A 142 17.89 6.27 8.34
N SER A 143 16.78 6.79 7.82
CA SER A 143 16.71 7.31 6.45
C SER A 143 17.58 8.54 6.26
N HIS A 144 17.64 9.45 7.24
CA HIS A 144 18.58 10.57 7.22
C HIS A 144 20.04 10.09 7.16
N GLU A 145 20.42 9.16 8.04
CA GLU A 145 21.78 8.61 8.08
C GLU A 145 22.21 7.97 6.75
N THR A 146 21.25 7.50 5.95
CA THR A 146 21.48 6.74 4.72
C THR A 146 20.89 7.39 3.48
N THR A 147 20.57 8.69 3.53
CA THR A 147 19.84 9.37 2.46
C THR A 147 20.67 9.51 1.20
N GLY A 148 20.06 9.17 0.06
CA GLY A 148 20.51 9.53 -1.28
C GLY A 148 19.73 10.69 -1.89
N GLY A 149 18.87 11.34 -1.10
CA GLY A 149 17.97 12.39 -1.57
C GLY A 149 18.67 13.70 -1.90
N TRP A 150 18.08 14.45 -2.83
CA TRP A 150 18.44 15.82 -3.15
C TRP A 150 17.16 16.63 -3.37
N ALA A 151 17.26 17.96 -3.39
CA ALA A 151 16.10 18.85 -3.39
C ALA A 151 15.09 18.59 -4.52
N SER A 152 15.57 18.20 -5.71
CA SER A 152 14.76 17.90 -6.90
C SER A 152 14.64 16.40 -7.20
N ALA A 153 14.87 15.53 -6.20
CA ALA A 153 14.74 14.10 -6.39
C ALA A 153 13.30 13.69 -6.74
N PRO A 154 13.09 12.63 -7.55
CA PRO A 154 11.77 12.08 -7.77
C PRO A 154 11.03 11.79 -6.45
N ASP A 155 9.79 12.25 -6.33
CA ASP A 155 8.96 12.24 -5.11
C ASP A 155 9.57 12.96 -3.88
N GLY A 156 10.50 13.88 -4.12
CA GLY A 156 11.16 14.70 -3.11
C GLY A 156 12.30 13.97 -2.38
N PRO A 157 13.15 14.72 -1.63
CA PRO A 157 14.33 14.17 -0.97
C PRO A 157 14.01 13.07 0.04
N TYR A 158 12.82 13.11 0.65
CA TYR A 158 12.44 12.22 1.75
C TYR A 158 11.93 10.83 1.30
N ALA A 159 11.94 10.55 -0.01
CA ALA A 159 11.67 9.22 -0.57
C ALA A 159 12.94 8.37 -0.78
N TRP A 160 14.10 8.94 -0.46
CA TRP A 160 15.44 8.44 -0.81
C TRP A 160 16.28 7.98 0.39
N GLY A 161 15.65 7.69 1.52
CA GLY A 161 16.31 7.02 2.64
C GLY A 161 16.79 5.61 2.27
N TYR A 162 17.72 5.06 3.05
CA TYR A 162 18.24 3.70 2.87
C TYR A 162 19.00 3.48 1.54
N CYS A 163 19.56 4.54 0.97
CA CYS A 163 20.32 4.49 -0.28
C CYS A 163 21.75 3.95 -0.09
N PHE A 164 22.30 4.10 1.12
CA PHE A 164 23.64 3.69 1.49
C PHE A 164 23.64 2.65 2.63
N VAL A 165 24.64 1.76 2.61
CA VAL A 165 24.92 0.80 3.69
C VAL A 165 26.25 1.08 4.38
N ARG A 166 27.18 1.75 3.71
CA ARG A 166 28.46 2.20 4.27
C ARG A 166 28.53 3.71 4.18
N GLU A 167 29.26 4.30 5.12
CA GLU A 167 29.65 5.70 5.07
C GLU A 167 30.36 6.00 3.74
N ARG A 168 30.08 7.17 3.17
CA ARG A 168 30.66 7.56 1.89
C ARG A 168 32.14 7.89 1.99
N ASP A 169 32.53 8.58 3.06
CA ASP A 169 33.94 8.81 3.40
C ASP A 169 34.39 7.76 4.41
N GLN A 170 35.35 6.92 4.03
CA GLN A 170 35.88 5.84 4.87
C GLN A 170 37.34 6.10 5.27
N SER A 171 37.79 7.35 5.16
CA SER A 171 39.16 7.76 5.50
C SER A 171 39.41 7.64 7.01
N ASN A 172 38.45 8.05 7.83
CA ASN A 172 38.52 7.97 9.29
C ASN A 172 38.40 6.50 9.78
N SER A 173 39.28 6.09 10.69
CA SER A 173 39.25 4.75 11.28
C SER A 173 38.17 4.60 12.36
N TYR A 174 37.70 5.71 12.94
CA TYR A 174 36.78 5.74 14.08
C TYR A 174 37.24 4.78 15.20
N CYS A 175 38.53 4.86 15.53
CA CYS A 175 39.13 4.16 16.65
C CYS A 175 39.48 5.16 17.74
N ASP A 176 38.60 5.36 18.70
CA ASP A 176 38.71 6.42 19.71
C ASP A 176 38.49 5.93 21.15
N SER A 177 38.17 4.65 21.35
CA SER A 177 38.09 4.03 22.68
C SER A 177 39.26 3.07 22.94
N ASN A 178 39.92 3.22 24.10
CA ASN A 178 40.95 2.27 24.54
C ASN A 178 40.37 0.97 25.13
N ASP A 179 39.09 0.98 25.53
CA ASP A 179 38.42 -0.20 26.11
C ASP A 179 38.09 -1.28 25.07
N TRP A 180 38.21 -0.95 23.78
CA TRP A 180 37.85 -1.83 22.67
C TRP A 180 39.00 -1.85 21.65
N PRO A 181 39.60 -3.00 21.32
CA PRO A 181 40.70 -3.03 20.36
C PRO A 181 40.23 -2.63 18.96
N CYS A 182 41.15 -2.10 18.15
CA CYS A 182 40.85 -1.61 16.80
C CYS A 182 41.67 -2.30 15.69
N PRO A 183 41.51 -3.60 15.47
CA PRO A 183 42.14 -4.29 14.34
C PRO A 183 41.59 -3.85 12.97
N GLN A 184 40.44 -3.17 12.93
CA GLN A 184 39.72 -2.78 11.71
C GLN A 184 39.36 -1.28 11.71
N LYS A 185 38.66 -0.82 10.66
CA LYS A 185 38.03 0.51 10.61
C LYS A 185 36.54 0.44 10.94
N TYR A 186 36.07 1.36 11.78
CA TYR A 186 34.73 1.39 12.34
C TYR A 186 33.92 2.59 11.85
N PHE A 187 34.06 2.92 10.57
CA PHE A 187 33.18 3.87 9.88
C PHE A 187 31.73 3.39 9.85
N GLY A 188 30.82 4.29 9.47
CA GLY A 188 29.38 4.08 9.52
C GLY A 188 28.94 2.87 8.69
N ARG A 189 28.17 1.95 9.31
CA ARG A 189 27.50 0.85 8.60
C ARG A 189 26.05 0.68 9.02
N GLY A 190 25.23 0.25 8.05
CA GLY A 190 23.81 -0.04 8.24
C GLY A 190 22.93 1.18 8.44
N PRO A 191 21.66 0.98 8.85
CA PRO A 191 20.65 2.04 8.86
C PRO A 191 20.96 3.20 9.81
N ILE A 192 21.58 2.94 10.96
CA ILE A 192 21.95 4.00 11.91
C ILE A 192 23.37 4.55 11.67
N GLN A 193 24.03 4.09 10.60
CA GLN A 193 25.45 4.35 10.33
C GLN A 193 26.30 4.13 11.60
N LEU A 194 26.22 2.91 12.17
CA LEU A 194 26.94 2.59 13.40
C LEU A 194 28.45 2.82 13.18
N SER A 195 29.02 3.73 13.97
CA SER A 195 30.42 4.13 13.89
C SER A 195 31.10 3.98 15.24
N HIS A 196 32.43 4.01 15.26
CA HIS A 196 33.30 3.87 16.45
C HIS A 196 33.46 2.46 16.99
N ASN A 197 34.72 2.07 17.28
CA ASN A 197 35.08 0.75 17.79
C ASN A 197 34.29 0.34 19.03
N TYR A 198 34.00 1.28 19.94
CA TYR A 198 33.22 0.98 21.14
C TYR A 198 31.77 0.60 20.84
N ASN A 199 31.13 1.21 19.84
CA ASN A 199 29.75 0.87 19.48
C ASN A 199 29.67 -0.52 18.83
N TYR A 200 30.61 -0.85 17.94
CA TYR A 200 30.71 -2.19 17.37
C TYR A 200 30.97 -3.24 18.46
N GLY A 201 31.84 -2.92 19.41
CA GLY A 201 32.15 -3.77 20.56
C GLY A 201 30.94 -4.02 21.46
N LEU A 202 30.26 -2.95 21.89
CA LEU A 202 29.07 -3.02 22.75
C LEU A 202 27.93 -3.78 22.05
N PHE A 203 27.63 -3.45 20.80
CA PHE A 203 26.61 -4.16 20.04
C PHE A 203 26.99 -5.63 19.83
N GLY A 204 28.20 -5.90 19.37
CA GLY A 204 28.69 -7.26 19.14
C GLY A 204 28.62 -8.12 20.39
N ARG A 205 29.07 -7.60 21.54
CA ARG A 205 28.94 -8.26 22.84
C ARG A 205 27.48 -8.55 23.20
N SER A 206 26.56 -7.62 22.95
CA SER A 206 25.13 -7.79 23.30
C SER A 206 24.45 -8.96 22.57
N ILE A 207 24.95 -9.34 21.39
CA ILE A 207 24.39 -10.41 20.57
C ILE A 207 25.33 -11.62 20.40
N GLY A 208 26.46 -11.65 21.13
CA GLY A 208 27.46 -12.71 21.02
C GLY A 208 28.09 -12.82 19.62
N ARG A 209 28.35 -11.69 18.96
CA ARG A 209 29.01 -11.61 17.65
C ARG A 209 30.27 -10.76 17.73
N ASP A 210 31.35 -11.26 17.14
CA ASP A 210 32.62 -10.55 17.09
C ASP A 210 32.63 -9.51 15.95
N LEU A 211 32.06 -8.35 16.25
CA LEU A 211 32.03 -7.21 15.34
C LEU A 211 33.29 -6.32 15.44
N ILE A 212 34.16 -6.58 16.42
CA ILE A 212 35.45 -5.91 16.50
C ILE A 212 36.37 -6.39 15.39
N ASN A 213 36.43 -7.72 15.18
CA ASN A 213 37.22 -8.29 14.09
C ASN A 213 36.45 -8.35 12.77
N ASN A 214 35.11 -8.37 12.79
CA ASN A 214 34.28 -8.53 11.60
C ASN A 214 33.21 -7.42 11.43
N PRO A 215 33.60 -6.13 11.40
CA PRO A 215 32.64 -5.03 11.33
C PRO A 215 31.83 -5.00 10.03
N ASP A 216 32.38 -5.53 8.93
CA ASP A 216 31.69 -5.56 7.62
C ASP A 216 30.46 -6.46 7.59
N LEU A 217 30.25 -7.32 8.60
CA LEU A 217 29.00 -8.06 8.72
C LEU A 217 27.77 -7.13 8.76
N LEU A 218 27.92 -5.91 9.29
CA LEU A 218 26.83 -4.91 9.30
C LEU A 218 26.50 -4.35 7.91
N ALA A 219 27.35 -4.62 6.91
CA ALA A 219 27.16 -4.18 5.52
C ALA A 219 27.06 -5.34 4.53
N THR A 220 26.99 -6.58 5.02
CA THR A 220 26.78 -7.80 4.20
C THR A 220 25.63 -8.67 4.69
N ASP A 221 25.25 -8.58 5.96
CA ASP A 221 24.04 -9.22 6.51
C ASP A 221 22.96 -8.14 6.80
N PRO A 222 21.88 -8.06 6.01
CA PRO A 222 20.87 -7.03 6.19
C PRO A 222 20.06 -7.19 7.48
N THR A 223 19.92 -8.41 8.01
CA THR A 223 19.23 -8.63 9.30
C THR A 223 20.10 -8.12 10.44
N LEU A 224 21.40 -8.43 10.42
CA LEU A 224 22.34 -7.93 11.41
C LEU A 224 22.51 -6.41 11.32
N SER A 225 22.45 -5.87 10.10
CA SER A 225 22.43 -4.43 9.82
C SER A 225 21.23 -3.73 10.47
N PHE A 226 20.01 -4.23 10.28
CA PHE A 226 18.84 -3.70 11.00
C PHE A 226 18.96 -3.91 12.52
N ARG A 227 19.50 -5.05 12.98
CA ARG A 227 19.67 -5.31 14.41
C ARG A 227 20.59 -4.30 15.08
N SER A 228 21.62 -3.80 14.41
CA SER A 228 22.51 -2.79 14.99
C SER A 228 21.79 -1.46 15.19
N ALA A 229 20.96 -1.06 14.22
CA ALA A 229 20.15 0.15 14.30
C ALA A 229 19.10 0.07 15.41
N ILE A 230 18.40 -1.05 15.52
CA ILE A 230 17.39 -1.25 16.58
C ILE A 230 18.08 -1.36 17.96
N TRP A 231 19.24 -2.01 18.05
CA TRP A 231 20.03 -2.01 19.29
C TRP A 231 20.35 -0.59 19.75
N TYR A 232 20.87 0.25 18.86
CA TYR A 232 21.20 1.64 19.19
C TYR A 232 19.95 2.41 19.65
N TRP A 233 18.83 2.23 18.94
CA TRP A 233 17.54 2.85 19.28
C TRP A 233 17.03 2.47 20.68
N MET A 234 17.23 1.22 21.08
CA MET A 234 16.71 0.63 22.31
C MET A 234 17.66 0.76 23.52
N THR A 235 18.91 1.17 23.32
CA THR A 235 19.95 1.10 24.36
C THR A 235 20.30 2.50 24.89
N PRO A 236 20.03 2.82 26.17
CA PRO A 236 20.56 4.02 26.82
C PRO A 236 22.09 3.98 26.88
N GLN A 237 22.74 5.13 26.72
CA GLN A 237 24.21 5.25 26.77
C GLN A 237 24.64 6.48 27.55
N GLY A 238 25.29 6.27 28.69
CA GLY A 238 25.74 7.36 29.57
C GLY A 238 24.57 8.22 30.05
N ASN A 239 24.63 9.52 29.76
CA ASN A 239 23.56 10.47 30.09
C ASN A 239 22.43 10.52 29.04
N LYS A 240 22.51 9.75 27.96
CA LYS A 240 21.47 9.70 26.92
C LYS A 240 20.47 8.58 27.25
N PRO A 241 19.16 8.88 27.37
CA PRO A 241 18.13 7.83 27.44
C PRO A 241 18.05 7.08 26.10
N SER A 242 17.32 5.96 26.07
CA SER A 242 17.03 5.30 24.79
C SER A 242 16.06 6.15 23.96
N SER A 243 16.23 6.14 22.63
CA SER A 243 15.27 6.76 21.71
C SER A 243 13.87 6.14 21.86
N HIS A 244 13.82 4.83 22.14
CA HIS A 244 12.60 4.10 22.48
C HIS A 244 11.84 4.73 23.65
N ASP A 245 12.50 4.93 24.79
CA ASP A 245 11.83 5.48 25.98
C ASP A 245 11.37 6.92 25.76
N VAL A 246 12.11 7.71 24.97
CA VAL A 246 11.71 9.07 24.59
C VAL A 246 10.42 9.06 23.77
N ILE A 247 10.36 8.30 22.67
CA ILE A 247 9.22 8.33 21.75
C ILE A 247 7.97 7.65 22.32
N THR A 248 8.15 6.70 23.24
CA THR A 248 7.06 5.99 23.92
C THR A 248 6.57 6.68 25.19
N GLY A 249 7.17 7.82 25.55
CA GLY A 249 6.77 8.62 26.71
C GLY A 249 7.19 8.02 28.06
N ARG A 250 8.18 7.13 28.08
CA ARG A 250 8.73 6.48 29.28
C ARG A 250 9.91 7.23 29.88
N TRP A 251 10.55 8.11 29.10
CA TRP A 251 11.60 8.98 29.62
C TRP A 251 11.01 10.23 30.26
N THR A 252 11.42 10.50 31.50
CA THR A 252 11.14 11.76 32.22
C THR A 252 12.42 12.59 32.27
N PRO A 253 12.44 13.84 31.77
CA PRO A 253 13.62 14.70 31.82
C PRO A 253 14.11 14.91 33.26
N SER A 254 15.42 14.82 33.47
CA SER A 254 16.05 15.23 34.73
C SER A 254 16.10 16.77 34.85
N ALA A 255 16.44 17.28 36.03
CA ALA A 255 16.66 18.72 36.21
C ALA A 255 17.72 19.29 35.24
N ALA A 256 18.78 18.51 34.96
CA ALA A 256 19.82 18.88 34.01
C ALA A 256 19.35 18.85 32.55
N ASP A 257 18.36 18.01 32.23
CA ASP A 257 17.72 17.98 30.92
C ASP A 257 16.80 19.18 30.71
N THR A 258 15.96 19.47 31.70
CA THR A 258 15.07 20.64 31.67
C THR A 258 15.87 21.94 31.59
N SER A 259 16.93 22.10 32.38
CA SER A 259 17.79 23.30 32.34
C SER A 259 18.52 23.46 31.00
N ALA A 260 18.75 22.36 30.28
CA ALA A 260 19.37 22.36 28.96
C ALA A 260 18.35 22.38 27.80
N GLY A 261 17.06 22.58 28.09
CA GLY A 261 15.99 22.65 27.09
C GLY A 261 15.66 21.32 26.41
N ARG A 262 16.07 20.18 26.99
CA ARG A 262 15.74 18.84 26.46
C ARG A 262 14.35 18.43 26.94
N VAL A 263 13.37 18.52 26.05
CA VAL A 263 11.98 18.12 26.29
C VAL A 263 11.59 16.86 25.50
N PRO A 264 10.66 16.01 25.97
CA PRO A 264 10.30 14.78 25.27
C PRO A 264 9.81 15.05 23.84
N GLY A 265 10.37 14.31 22.87
CA GLY A 265 9.96 14.41 21.48
C GLY A 265 11.08 14.06 20.49
N PHE A 266 10.76 14.16 19.20
CA PHE A 266 11.66 13.80 18.10
C PHE A 266 12.98 14.59 18.12
N GLY A 267 12.97 15.83 18.60
CA GLY A 267 14.18 16.66 18.72
C GLY A 267 15.23 16.08 19.69
N VAL A 268 14.81 15.51 20.82
CA VAL A 268 15.75 14.84 21.74
C VAL A 268 16.30 13.56 21.15
N ILE A 269 15.54 12.86 20.30
CA ILE A 269 16.05 11.69 19.55
C ILE A 269 17.18 12.10 18.61
N THR A 270 17.03 13.22 17.88
CA THR A 270 18.11 13.80 17.09
C THR A 270 19.32 14.15 17.96
N ASN A 271 19.09 14.70 19.16
CA ASN A 271 20.16 15.03 20.11
C ASN A 271 20.91 13.78 20.60
N ILE A 272 20.19 12.67 20.88
CA ILE A 272 20.78 11.38 21.25
C ILE A 272 21.71 10.88 20.15
N ILE A 273 21.25 10.90 18.89
CA ILE A 273 21.98 10.35 17.74
C ILE A 273 23.19 11.22 17.39
N ASN A 274 23.01 12.53 17.19
CA ASN A 274 24.10 13.40 16.70
C ASN A 274 24.07 14.83 17.26
N GLY A 275 23.57 15.02 18.49
CA GLY A 275 23.36 16.34 19.08
C GLY A 275 24.63 17.19 19.23
N GLY A 276 25.80 16.57 19.39
CA GLY A 276 27.09 17.26 19.46
C GLY A 276 27.43 18.04 18.19
N LEU A 277 26.86 17.66 17.03
CA LEU A 277 27.06 18.32 15.74
C LEU A 277 25.83 19.09 15.25
N GLU A 278 24.63 18.72 15.68
CA GLU A 278 23.37 19.20 15.08
C GLU A 278 22.50 20.04 16.01
N CYS A 279 22.69 19.96 17.34
CA CYS A 279 21.81 20.64 18.30
C CYS A 279 22.49 21.87 18.94
N GLY A 280 21.68 22.73 19.57
CA GLY A 280 22.13 23.85 20.42
C GLY A 280 22.67 25.09 19.69
N ARG A 281 22.51 25.17 18.36
CA ARG A 281 23.14 26.21 17.52
C ARG A 281 22.19 26.93 16.55
N GLY A 282 20.88 26.81 16.75
CA GLY A 282 19.86 27.36 15.84
C GLY A 282 19.44 26.38 14.74
N GLN A 283 18.92 26.90 13.62
CA GLN A 283 18.44 26.08 12.50
C GLN A 283 19.61 25.33 11.83
N ASP A 284 19.41 24.05 11.55
CA ASP A 284 20.41 23.17 10.95
C ASP A 284 19.75 22.31 9.87
N SER A 285 20.33 22.29 8.67
CA SER A 285 19.75 21.58 7.52
C SER A 285 19.66 20.07 7.73
N ARG A 286 20.55 19.49 8.55
CA ARG A 286 20.53 18.05 8.88
C ARG A 286 19.34 17.72 9.77
N VAL A 287 19.06 18.59 10.74
CA VAL A 287 17.90 18.48 11.62
C VAL A 287 16.61 18.63 10.82
N GLU A 288 16.54 19.60 9.90
CA GLU A 288 15.38 19.78 9.01
C GLU A 288 15.16 18.57 8.10
N ASP A 289 16.23 17.91 7.62
CA ASP A 289 16.12 16.70 6.83
C ASP A 289 15.55 15.51 7.63
N ARG A 290 16.03 15.30 8.87
CA ARG A 290 15.44 14.31 9.80
C ARG A 290 13.95 14.58 10.05
N ILE A 291 13.58 15.85 10.26
CA ILE A 291 12.19 16.28 10.44
C ILE A 291 11.36 16.02 9.18
N GLY A 292 11.91 16.29 8.00
CA GLY A 292 11.26 16.06 6.72
C GLY A 292 10.91 14.58 6.49
N PHE A 293 11.86 13.68 6.72
CA PHE A 293 11.61 12.24 6.74
C PHE A 293 10.54 11.85 7.76
N PHE A 294 10.64 12.37 8.99
CA PHE A 294 9.69 12.03 10.07
C PHE A 294 8.27 12.45 9.72
N ARG A 295 8.08 13.66 9.20
CA ARG A 295 6.77 14.15 8.73
C ARG A 295 6.22 13.28 7.62
N ARG A 296 7.04 12.92 6.62
CA ARG A 296 6.63 12.04 5.52
C ARG A 296 6.19 10.67 6.04
N TYR A 297 6.95 10.07 6.96
CA TYR A 297 6.67 8.73 7.47
C TYR A 297 5.48 8.71 8.42
N CYS A 298 5.33 9.72 9.27
CA CYS A 298 4.11 9.95 10.04
C CYS A 298 2.88 10.05 9.13
N SER A 299 2.99 10.75 7.99
CA SER A 299 1.92 10.83 7.00
C SER A 299 1.62 9.47 6.35
N ILE A 300 2.63 8.66 6.02
CA ILE A 300 2.44 7.33 5.41
C ILE A 300 1.80 6.36 6.40
N LEU A 301 2.20 6.41 7.67
CA LEU A 301 1.68 5.56 8.72
C LEU A 301 0.39 6.10 9.37
N GLY A 302 -0.14 7.24 8.92
CA GLY A 302 -1.40 7.80 9.43
C GLY A 302 -1.34 8.17 10.91
N VAL A 303 -0.26 8.81 11.36
CA VAL A 303 -0.08 9.23 12.76
C VAL A 303 0.43 10.67 12.85
N SER A 304 -0.02 11.42 13.86
CA SER A 304 0.54 12.75 14.14
C SER A 304 1.99 12.66 14.63
N PRO A 305 2.92 13.53 14.16
CA PRO A 305 4.29 13.60 14.66
C PRO A 305 4.40 14.04 16.13
N GLY A 306 3.30 14.49 16.76
CA GLY A 306 3.27 15.00 18.14
C GLY A 306 3.18 16.52 18.18
N ALA A 307 2.81 17.08 19.35
CA ALA A 307 2.65 18.52 19.50
C ALA A 307 3.98 19.26 19.30
N MET A 308 3.99 20.23 18.39
CA MET A 308 4.97 21.32 18.45
C MET A 308 4.55 22.20 19.62
N ASP A 309 5.41 22.36 20.61
CA ASP A 309 5.06 22.94 21.90
C ASP A 309 4.34 24.29 21.78
N LYS A 310 3.29 24.44 22.61
CA LYS A 310 2.42 25.62 22.74
C LYS A 310 3.18 26.93 22.97
N PHE A 311 4.47 26.86 23.31
CA PHE A 311 5.35 28.01 23.49
C PHE A 311 5.71 28.72 22.17
N MET A 312 5.77 27.98 21.07
CA MET A 312 6.06 28.55 19.75
C MET A 312 4.82 29.23 19.14
N ILE A 313 3.62 28.79 19.51
CA ILE A 313 2.35 29.45 19.12
C ILE A 313 2.28 30.87 19.73
N LEU A 314 2.76 31.07 20.97
CA LEU A 314 2.74 32.38 21.63
C LEU A 314 3.83 33.32 21.08
N LEU A 315 5.01 32.79 20.72
CA LEU A 315 6.10 33.57 20.10
C LEU A 315 5.81 33.91 18.63
N LEU A 316 5.15 33.00 17.90
CA LEU A 316 4.66 33.22 16.54
C LEU A 316 3.49 34.22 16.51
N LEU A 317 2.63 34.28 17.54
CA LEU A 317 1.58 35.29 17.63
C LEU A 317 2.11 36.73 17.77
N THR A 318 3.31 36.92 18.34
CA THR A 318 3.92 38.25 18.53
C THR A 318 4.78 38.73 17.35
N ILE A 319 5.31 37.83 16.53
CA ILE A 319 6.18 38.18 15.39
C ILE A 319 5.38 38.29 14.07
N ASN A 320 4.18 37.70 13.98
CA ASN A 320 3.34 37.72 12.78
C ASN A 320 2.51 39.00 12.55
N LEU A 321 2.77 40.11 13.28
CA LEU A 321 2.10 41.39 12.98
C LEU A 321 2.76 42.15 11.82
N LEU A 322 3.93 41.73 11.33
CA LEU A 322 4.61 42.38 10.22
C LEU A 322 5.14 41.32 9.24
N LEU A 323 4.46 41.24 8.09
CA LEU A 323 4.85 40.62 6.81
C LEU A 323 4.12 39.32 6.43
N LEU A 324 3.00 39.55 5.73
CA LEU A 324 2.55 38.83 4.52
C LEU A 324 2.01 37.39 4.67
N VAL A 325 0.69 37.34 4.85
CA VAL A 325 -0.29 36.58 4.01
C VAL A 325 0.26 35.33 3.30
N SER A 326 0.07 34.17 3.92
CA SER A 326 -0.52 33.02 3.21
C SER A 326 -1.65 32.49 4.09
N GLY A 327 -2.87 32.95 3.77
CA GLY A 327 -4.08 32.63 4.51
C GLY A 327 -4.42 31.15 4.41
N GLN A 328 -5.07 30.64 5.44
CA GLN A 328 -5.84 29.39 5.37
C GLN A 328 -6.84 29.49 4.20
N ASP A 329 -6.86 28.49 3.32
CA ASP A 329 -7.51 28.55 2.01
C ASP A 329 -8.99 28.15 1.99
N CYS A 330 -9.44 27.29 2.92
CA CYS A 330 -10.82 26.80 2.95
C CYS A 330 -11.32 26.46 4.37
N GLY A 331 -12.60 26.10 4.50
CA GLY A 331 -13.21 25.69 5.77
C GLY A 331 -13.46 26.85 6.74
N SER A 332 -13.80 26.54 7.99
CA SER A 332 -14.16 27.54 9.02
C SER A 332 -13.08 28.58 9.29
N GLN A 333 -11.82 28.22 9.05
CA GLN A 333 -10.65 29.11 9.20
C GLN A 333 -10.44 30.01 7.97
N GLY A 334 -10.92 29.61 6.78
CA GLY A 334 -10.90 30.38 5.54
C GLY A 334 -12.22 31.11 5.22
N GLY A 335 -13.09 31.35 6.21
CA GLY A 335 -14.40 31.99 6.02
C GLY A 335 -15.44 31.10 5.32
N ASN A 336 -15.37 29.79 5.55
CA ASN A 336 -16.19 28.76 4.88
C ASN A 336 -16.03 28.71 3.36
N ARG A 337 -14.92 29.22 2.82
CA ARG A 337 -14.63 29.11 1.38
C ARG A 337 -14.40 27.63 1.02
N PRO A 338 -14.97 27.13 -0.09
CA PRO A 338 -14.67 25.80 -0.60
C PRO A 338 -13.30 25.79 -1.28
N CYS A 339 -12.63 24.64 -1.24
CA CYS A 339 -11.38 24.43 -1.95
C CYS A 339 -11.65 24.26 -3.46
N THR A 340 -10.80 24.80 -4.33
CA THR A 340 -10.97 24.71 -5.80
C THR A 340 -10.47 23.37 -6.36
N ASN A 341 -10.85 23.04 -7.61
CA ASN A 341 -10.43 21.83 -8.36
C ASN A 341 -10.86 20.47 -7.79
N GLY A 342 -11.81 20.44 -6.84
CA GLY A 342 -12.29 19.21 -6.20
C GLY A 342 -11.41 18.72 -5.04
N ASN A 343 -10.54 19.59 -4.52
CA ASN A 343 -9.76 19.33 -3.32
C ASN A 343 -10.65 19.38 -2.06
N CYS A 344 -10.26 18.65 -1.03
CA CYS A 344 -10.94 18.62 0.25
C CYS A 344 -10.31 19.62 1.21
N CYS A 345 -11.11 20.14 2.14
CA CYS A 345 -10.61 21.00 3.20
C CYS A 345 -10.16 20.15 4.37
N SER A 346 -8.88 20.20 4.72
CA SER A 346 -8.41 19.58 5.96
C SER A 346 -9.07 20.21 7.19
N GLN A 347 -8.98 19.55 8.34
CA GLN A 347 -9.41 20.11 9.63
C GLN A 347 -8.72 21.44 10.00
N TYR A 348 -7.61 21.76 9.32
CA TYR A 348 -6.77 22.93 9.57
C TYR A 348 -6.98 24.08 8.58
N GLY A 349 -7.91 23.94 7.63
CA GLY A 349 -8.28 25.00 6.70
C GLY A 349 -7.40 25.08 5.45
N PHE A 350 -6.84 23.96 4.99
CA PHE A 350 -6.02 23.90 3.77
C PHE A 350 -6.65 23.00 2.71
N CYS A 351 -6.55 23.40 1.44
CA CYS A 351 -7.00 22.62 0.30
C CYS A 351 -6.01 21.48 0.01
N GLY A 352 -6.50 20.24 -0.14
CA GLY A 352 -5.67 19.17 -0.68
C GLY A 352 -6.47 17.93 -1.09
N ASN A 353 -5.85 17.02 -1.83
CA ASN A 353 -6.49 15.80 -2.35
C ASN A 353 -5.96 14.51 -1.69
N THR A 354 -5.23 14.63 -0.58
CA THR A 354 -4.67 13.48 0.15
C THR A 354 -5.62 13.01 1.25
N PRO A 355 -5.47 11.79 1.79
CA PRO A 355 -6.28 11.31 2.92
C PRO A 355 -6.33 12.25 4.14
N ALA A 356 -5.23 12.96 4.42
CA ALA A 356 -5.16 13.96 5.49
C ALA A 356 -6.10 15.16 5.27
N HIS A 357 -6.46 15.44 4.01
CA HIS A 357 -7.37 16.52 3.62
C HIS A 357 -8.79 16.01 3.39
N CYS A 358 -8.94 14.76 2.94
CA CYS A 358 -10.20 14.25 2.40
C CYS A 358 -10.93 13.21 3.27
N LEU A 359 -10.27 12.56 4.23
CA LEU A 359 -10.96 11.53 5.01
C LEU A 359 -11.74 12.13 6.18
N PRO A 360 -13.00 11.71 6.40
CA PRO A 360 -13.79 12.10 7.57
C PRO A 360 -13.11 11.77 8.90
N GLU A 361 -12.37 10.65 8.99
CA GLU A 361 -11.60 10.26 10.17
C GLU A 361 -10.45 11.21 10.53
N ASN A 362 -10.03 12.07 9.59
CA ASN A 362 -9.05 13.13 9.80
C ASN A 362 -9.72 14.49 10.09
N ASN A 363 -10.99 14.48 10.53
CA ASN A 363 -11.84 15.65 10.78
C ASN A 363 -11.86 16.64 9.61
N CYS A 364 -11.78 16.15 8.37
CA CYS A 364 -11.80 17.05 7.23
C CYS A 364 -13.04 17.95 7.31
N GLN A 365 -12.85 19.24 7.05
CA GLN A 365 -13.93 20.19 6.87
C GLN A 365 -14.48 20.05 5.44
N CYS A 366 -14.58 18.80 4.98
CA CYS A 366 -15.21 18.44 3.75
C CYS A 366 -16.64 18.98 3.84
N THR A 367 -16.94 20.02 3.08
CA THR A 367 -18.28 20.57 3.00
C THR A 367 -19.17 19.49 2.40
N GLY A 368 -19.83 18.74 3.29
CA GLY A 368 -20.63 17.57 2.95
C GLY A 368 -20.87 16.56 4.09
N GLY A 369 -21.06 17.00 5.34
CA GLY A 369 -21.81 16.23 6.36
C GLY A 369 -21.04 15.58 7.53
N GLY A 370 -21.09 16.24 8.70
CA GLY A 370 -21.44 15.65 10.00
C GLY A 370 -20.51 14.60 10.65
N GLY A 371 -19.96 14.93 11.82
CA GLY A 371 -19.05 14.08 12.59
C GLY A 371 -19.65 12.80 13.19
N GLY A 372 -18.76 11.85 13.47
CA GLY A 372 -19.04 10.57 14.16
C GLY A 372 -18.10 9.47 13.66
N GLY A 373 -17.23 8.94 14.52
CA GLY A 373 -16.19 7.99 14.13
C GLY A 373 -16.68 6.71 13.44
N GLY A 374 -15.93 6.26 12.42
CA GLY A 374 -15.87 4.85 12.00
C GLY A 374 -16.79 4.33 10.88
N SER A 375 -17.27 5.13 9.91
CA SER A 375 -18.31 4.67 8.94
C SER A 375 -18.01 4.83 7.44
N GLY A 376 -16.75 4.89 7.01
CA GLY A 376 -16.40 4.95 5.58
C GLY A 376 -16.29 3.56 4.91
N VAL A 377 -16.32 3.51 3.57
CA VAL A 377 -16.11 2.28 2.77
C VAL A 377 -14.83 1.53 3.16
N GLY A 378 -13.78 2.24 3.59
CA GLY A 378 -12.51 1.67 4.05
C GLY A 378 -12.59 0.80 5.32
N SER A 379 -13.72 0.86 6.05
CA SER A 379 -13.99 -0.04 7.18
C SER A 379 -14.38 -1.46 6.74
N ILE A 380 -14.89 -1.61 5.51
CA ILE A 380 -15.28 -2.90 4.92
C ILE A 380 -14.22 -3.35 3.92
N ILE A 381 -13.92 -2.50 2.93
CA ILE A 381 -12.84 -2.74 1.98
C ILE A 381 -11.59 -2.14 2.57
N THR A 382 -10.91 -2.90 3.44
CA THR A 382 -9.56 -2.54 3.87
C THR A 382 -8.59 -2.70 2.70
N SER A 383 -7.37 -2.17 2.82
CA SER A 383 -6.34 -2.40 1.79
C SER A 383 -6.08 -3.89 1.57
N THR A 384 -6.07 -4.71 2.63
CA THR A 384 -5.88 -6.16 2.53
C THR A 384 -7.02 -6.83 1.78
N VAL A 385 -8.27 -6.45 2.08
CA VAL A 385 -9.44 -6.96 1.37
C VAL A 385 -9.41 -6.56 -0.10
N PHE A 386 -9.03 -5.31 -0.42
CA PHE A 386 -8.87 -4.83 -1.78
C PHE A 386 -7.80 -5.62 -2.56
N GLU A 387 -6.63 -5.86 -1.94
CA GLU A 387 -5.57 -6.66 -2.55
C GLU A 387 -5.98 -8.12 -2.73
N GLU A 388 -6.72 -8.72 -1.80
CA GLU A 388 -7.20 -10.10 -1.95
C GLU A 388 -8.30 -10.21 -3.02
N MET A 389 -9.24 -9.26 -3.06
CA MET A 389 -10.26 -9.23 -4.11
C MET A 389 -9.59 -9.08 -5.49
N LEU A 390 -8.66 -8.14 -5.65
CA LEU A 390 -8.03 -7.84 -6.93
C LEU A 390 -6.59 -8.39 -7.04
N LYS A 391 -6.44 -9.65 -6.67
CA LYS A 391 -5.17 -10.35 -6.41
C LYS A 391 -4.15 -10.26 -7.55
N HIS A 392 -4.59 -10.48 -8.79
CA HIS A 392 -3.69 -10.56 -9.95
C HIS A 392 -3.70 -9.31 -10.84
N ARG A 393 -4.37 -8.22 -10.45
CA ARG A 393 -4.46 -6.99 -11.27
C ARG A 393 -3.09 -6.37 -11.59
N ASN A 394 -2.10 -6.61 -10.72
CA ASN A 394 -0.74 -6.11 -10.83
C ASN A 394 0.23 -7.12 -11.44
N ASP A 395 -0.26 -8.27 -11.91
CA ASP A 395 0.55 -9.23 -12.66
C ASP A 395 1.08 -8.57 -13.94
N GLN A 396 2.30 -8.93 -14.35
CA GLN A 396 2.96 -8.34 -15.52
C GLN A 396 2.20 -8.62 -16.84
N ARG A 397 1.35 -9.65 -16.87
CA ARG A 397 0.46 -9.96 -17.99
C ARG A 397 -0.68 -8.97 -18.13
N CYS A 398 -0.99 -8.20 -17.07
CA CYS A 398 -2.06 -7.22 -17.09
C CYS A 398 -1.56 -5.87 -17.63
N PRO A 399 -2.15 -5.33 -18.72
CA PRO A 399 -1.77 -4.02 -19.24
C PRO A 399 -2.03 -2.88 -18.26
N ALA A 400 -2.96 -3.04 -17.31
CA ALA A 400 -3.25 -2.06 -16.27
C ALA A 400 -2.44 -2.26 -14.98
N ASN A 401 -1.36 -3.06 -15.00
CA ASN A 401 -0.55 -3.28 -13.80
C ASN A 401 -0.12 -1.95 -13.15
N GLN A 402 -0.20 -1.89 -11.82
CA GLN A 402 0.08 -0.70 -10.98
C GLN A 402 -0.88 0.50 -11.17
N PHE A 403 -1.88 0.43 -12.06
CA PHE A 403 -2.82 1.53 -12.28
C PHE A 403 -3.86 1.64 -11.15
N TYR A 404 -4.56 0.55 -10.86
CA TYR A 404 -5.65 0.54 -9.87
C TYR A 404 -5.12 0.38 -8.45
N THR A 405 -5.14 1.47 -7.68
CA THR A 405 -4.66 1.49 -6.30
C THR A 405 -5.81 1.61 -5.31
N TYR A 406 -5.61 1.06 -4.11
CA TYR A 406 -6.55 1.18 -2.99
C TYR A 406 -6.88 2.65 -2.67
N ASN A 407 -5.87 3.52 -2.65
CA ASN A 407 -6.05 4.94 -2.35
C ASN A 407 -6.92 5.65 -3.40
N ALA A 408 -6.73 5.32 -4.69
CA ALA A 408 -7.56 5.85 -5.76
C ALA A 408 -9.03 5.43 -5.59
N PHE A 409 -9.27 4.18 -5.21
CA PHE A 409 -10.63 3.68 -4.92
C PHE A 409 -11.26 4.41 -3.72
N ILE A 410 -10.57 4.51 -2.58
CA ILE A 410 -11.11 5.16 -1.38
C ILE A 410 -11.42 6.64 -1.64
N GLN A 411 -10.51 7.34 -2.32
CA GLN A 411 -10.72 8.74 -2.66
C GLN A 411 -11.89 8.92 -3.66
N ALA A 412 -12.08 7.99 -4.60
CA ALA A 412 -13.22 8.01 -5.50
C ALA A 412 -14.54 7.72 -4.76
N ALA A 413 -14.55 6.73 -3.86
CA ALA A 413 -15.71 6.37 -3.04
C ALA A 413 -16.17 7.54 -2.15
N ALA A 414 -15.23 8.28 -1.57
CA ALA A 414 -15.53 9.46 -0.75
C ALA A 414 -16.27 10.58 -1.51
N ALA A 415 -16.26 10.57 -2.85
CA ALA A 415 -16.97 11.55 -3.66
C ALA A 415 -18.47 11.22 -3.86
N TYR A 416 -18.95 10.06 -3.42
CA TYR A 416 -20.32 9.60 -3.65
C TYR A 416 -20.98 9.13 -2.35
N ASN A 417 -21.76 10.04 -1.74
CA ASN A 417 -22.51 9.74 -0.52
C ASN A 417 -23.45 8.54 -0.75
N GLY A 418 -23.47 7.62 0.22
CA GLY A 418 -24.30 6.41 0.18
C GLY A 418 -23.60 5.19 -0.45
N PHE A 419 -22.64 5.39 -1.36
CA PHE A 419 -21.90 4.26 -1.95
C PHE A 419 -21.18 3.45 -0.87
N GLY A 420 -21.52 2.17 -0.73
CA GLY A 420 -20.95 1.26 0.27
C GLY A 420 -21.20 1.66 1.73
N THR A 421 -22.13 2.59 1.97
CA THR A 421 -22.44 3.16 3.30
C THR A 421 -23.95 3.20 3.57
N THR A 422 -24.78 2.75 2.63
CA THR A 422 -26.23 2.65 2.78
C THR A 422 -26.65 1.28 3.32
N GLY A 423 -27.61 1.28 4.25
CA GLY A 423 -28.21 0.05 4.79
C GLY A 423 -27.38 -0.63 5.88
N SER A 424 -27.70 -1.90 6.17
CA SER A 424 -26.97 -2.70 7.17
C SER A 424 -25.55 -3.05 6.70
N ALA A 425 -24.68 -3.51 7.60
CA ALA A 425 -23.33 -3.94 7.24
C ALA A 425 -23.31 -5.03 6.16
N ASP A 426 -24.30 -5.93 6.15
CA ASP A 426 -24.42 -6.95 5.10
C ASP A 426 -24.84 -6.33 3.76
N VAL A 427 -25.74 -5.33 3.76
CA VAL A 427 -26.09 -4.60 2.54
C VAL A 427 -24.88 -3.84 1.99
N GLN A 428 -24.10 -3.18 2.85
CA GLN A 428 -22.89 -2.46 2.46
C GLN A 428 -21.83 -3.41 1.87
N ARG A 429 -21.56 -4.55 2.52
CA ARG A 429 -20.66 -5.60 1.99
C ARG A 429 -21.16 -6.14 0.65
N ARG A 430 -22.46 -6.37 0.52
CA ARG A 430 -23.07 -6.90 -0.70
C ARG A 430 -22.99 -5.90 -1.85
N GLU A 431 -23.25 -4.61 -1.59
CA GLU A 431 -23.05 -3.54 -2.56
C GLU A 431 -21.61 -3.52 -3.07
N LEU A 432 -20.63 -3.51 -2.15
CA LEU A 432 -19.23 -3.43 -2.50
C LEU A 432 -18.77 -4.69 -3.27
N ALA A 433 -19.21 -5.88 -2.86
CA ALA A 433 -18.98 -7.11 -3.63
C ALA A 433 -19.57 -7.02 -5.04
N ALA A 434 -20.81 -6.53 -5.17
CA ALA A 434 -21.50 -6.43 -6.46
C ALA A 434 -20.82 -5.42 -7.39
N PHE A 435 -20.45 -4.23 -6.88
CA PHE A 435 -19.72 -3.23 -7.62
C PHE A 435 -18.41 -3.80 -8.16
N PHE A 436 -17.56 -4.34 -7.27
CA PHE A 436 -16.27 -4.91 -7.67
C PHE A 436 -16.44 -6.09 -8.62
N ALA A 437 -17.47 -6.91 -8.48
CA ALA A 437 -17.71 -8.05 -9.35
C ALA A 437 -18.01 -7.61 -10.78
N GLN A 438 -18.94 -6.66 -10.93
CA GLN A 438 -19.31 -6.16 -12.24
C GLN A 438 -18.12 -5.50 -12.93
N THR A 439 -17.40 -4.63 -12.24
CA THR A 439 -16.22 -3.98 -12.81
C THR A 439 -15.05 -4.94 -13.03
N SER A 440 -14.95 -6.02 -12.26
CA SER A 440 -13.94 -7.07 -12.50
C SER A 440 -14.22 -7.83 -13.78
N HIS A 441 -15.49 -8.13 -14.07
CA HIS A 441 -15.90 -8.73 -15.34
C HIS A 441 -15.53 -7.83 -16.52
N GLU A 442 -15.89 -6.53 -16.46
CA GLU A 442 -15.57 -5.56 -17.52
C GLU A 442 -14.07 -5.46 -17.83
N THR A 443 -13.21 -5.83 -16.88
CA THR A 443 -11.76 -5.66 -16.96
C THR A 443 -10.99 -6.96 -16.75
N THR A 444 -11.66 -8.11 -16.90
CA THR A 444 -11.07 -9.42 -16.55
C THR A 444 -9.94 -9.80 -17.50
N GLY A 445 -8.84 -10.28 -16.92
CA GLY A 445 -7.79 -11.01 -17.64
C GLY A 445 -7.79 -12.51 -17.31
N GLY A 446 -8.86 -13.02 -16.68
CA GLY A 446 -8.96 -14.40 -16.24
C GLY A 446 -9.22 -15.38 -17.37
N TRP A 447 -8.77 -16.62 -17.18
CA TRP A 447 -9.07 -17.77 -18.04
C TRP A 447 -9.38 -18.99 -17.15
N PRO A 448 -9.98 -20.07 -17.67
CA PRO A 448 -10.49 -21.18 -16.85
C PRO A 448 -9.48 -21.76 -15.84
N ASP A 449 -8.21 -21.88 -16.24
CA ASP A 449 -7.14 -22.43 -15.42
C ASP A 449 -6.15 -21.35 -14.92
N ALA A 450 -6.62 -20.11 -14.72
CA ALA A 450 -5.77 -19.04 -14.22
C ALA A 450 -5.32 -19.33 -12.76
N PRO A 451 -4.11 -18.87 -12.36
CA PRO A 451 -3.70 -18.93 -10.96
C PRO A 451 -4.76 -18.33 -10.03
N ASP A 452 -5.13 -19.05 -8.97
CA ASP A 452 -6.21 -18.69 -8.03
C ASP A 452 -7.63 -18.62 -8.65
N GLY A 453 -7.81 -19.18 -9.84
CA GLY A 453 -9.06 -19.21 -10.60
C GLY A 453 -9.32 -17.93 -11.41
N PRO A 454 -10.24 -17.98 -12.40
CA PRO A 454 -10.51 -16.84 -13.29
C PRO A 454 -10.96 -15.59 -12.53
N TYR A 455 -11.64 -15.76 -11.40
CA TYR A 455 -12.24 -14.66 -10.64
C TYR A 455 -11.26 -13.89 -9.73
N ALA A 456 -9.97 -14.20 -9.79
CA ALA A 456 -8.91 -13.44 -9.13
C ALA A 456 -8.23 -12.41 -10.07
N TRP A 457 -8.67 -12.35 -11.33
CA TRP A 457 -8.04 -11.63 -12.44
C TRP A 457 -8.85 -10.42 -12.95
N GLY A 458 -9.75 -9.89 -12.14
CA GLY A 458 -10.40 -8.61 -12.41
C GLY A 458 -9.40 -7.45 -12.44
N TYR A 459 -9.77 -6.32 -13.05
CA TYR A 459 -8.96 -5.10 -13.11
C TYR A 459 -7.64 -5.24 -13.87
N CYS A 460 -7.55 -6.22 -14.78
CA CYS A 460 -6.38 -6.46 -15.61
C CYS A 460 -6.24 -5.42 -16.75
N PHE A 461 -7.36 -4.85 -17.20
CA PHE A 461 -7.43 -3.86 -18.27
C PHE A 461 -7.97 -2.51 -17.78
N VAL A 462 -7.53 -1.44 -18.45
CA VAL A 462 -8.01 -0.06 -18.25
C VAL A 462 -8.61 0.55 -19.51
N ARG A 463 -8.30 -0.02 -20.69
CA ARG A 463 -8.87 0.35 -21.98
C ARG A 463 -9.45 -0.88 -22.64
N GLU A 464 -10.49 -0.68 -23.43
CA GLU A 464 -11.02 -1.67 -24.36
C GLU A 464 -9.89 -2.19 -25.25
N GLN A 465 -9.88 -3.50 -25.51
CA GLN A 465 -8.84 -4.12 -26.32
C GLN A 465 -8.95 -3.73 -27.80
N ASN A 466 -10.17 -3.63 -28.32
CA ASN A 466 -10.44 -3.12 -29.66
C ASN A 466 -10.82 -1.64 -29.58
N GLN A 467 -10.02 -0.76 -30.18
CA GLN A 467 -10.22 0.70 -30.10
C GLN A 467 -10.58 1.31 -31.46
N ASP A 468 -11.03 0.48 -32.41
CA ASP A 468 -11.33 0.92 -33.77
C ASP A 468 -12.63 1.74 -33.82
N ASN A 469 -13.65 1.32 -33.07
CA ASN A 469 -14.93 1.99 -33.02
C ASN A 469 -14.83 3.33 -32.26
N ALA A 470 -15.39 4.39 -32.85
CA ALA A 470 -15.43 5.71 -32.23
C ALA A 470 -16.43 5.81 -31.07
N TYR A 471 -17.45 4.93 -31.04
CA TYR A 471 -18.56 4.95 -30.08
C TYR A 471 -19.20 6.35 -29.98
N CYS A 472 -19.42 6.98 -31.13
CA CYS A 472 -20.11 8.25 -31.24
C CYS A 472 -21.56 8.01 -31.65
N SER A 473 -22.51 8.08 -30.71
CA SER A 473 -23.91 7.73 -30.96
C SER A 473 -24.94 8.78 -30.54
N SER A 474 -24.53 9.80 -29.78
CA SER A 474 -25.42 10.91 -29.40
C SER A 474 -25.06 12.20 -30.14
N SER A 475 -26.06 12.95 -30.59
CA SER A 475 -25.91 14.30 -31.13
C SER A 475 -25.85 15.39 -30.04
N GLU A 476 -26.24 15.07 -28.81
CA GLU A 476 -26.19 15.99 -27.66
C GLU A 476 -24.74 16.30 -27.25
N TYR A 477 -23.84 15.34 -27.44
CA TYR A 477 -22.42 15.46 -27.10
C TYR A 477 -21.56 15.33 -28.36
N PRO A 478 -20.71 16.31 -28.70
CA PRO A 478 -19.87 16.21 -29.88
C PRO A 478 -18.82 15.09 -29.71
N CYS A 479 -18.23 14.64 -30.82
CA CYS A 479 -17.26 13.54 -30.83
C CYS A 479 -15.90 13.92 -31.45
N PRO A 480 -15.15 14.86 -30.84
CA PRO A 480 -13.80 15.16 -31.27
C PRO A 480 -12.80 14.01 -31.04
N GLN A 481 -13.16 13.01 -30.23
CA GLN A 481 -12.31 11.87 -29.84
C GLN A 481 -13.04 10.53 -30.04
N LYS A 482 -12.37 9.41 -29.68
CA LYS A 482 -12.98 8.08 -29.60
C LYS A 482 -13.37 7.73 -28.15
N TYR A 483 -14.57 7.19 -27.98
CA TYR A 483 -15.20 6.91 -26.68
C TYR A 483 -15.37 5.42 -26.41
N PHE A 484 -14.36 4.63 -26.77
CA PHE A 484 -14.22 3.23 -26.38
C PHE A 484 -14.11 3.07 -24.86
N GLY A 485 -14.27 1.84 -24.39
CA GLY A 485 -14.29 1.50 -22.96
C GLY A 485 -13.05 1.97 -22.21
N ARG A 486 -13.24 2.69 -21.10
CA ARG A 486 -12.16 3.04 -20.16
C ARG A 486 -12.55 2.84 -18.70
N GLY A 487 -11.55 2.49 -17.89
CA GLY A 487 -11.69 2.32 -16.44
C GLY A 487 -12.49 1.08 -16.02
N PRO A 488 -12.86 0.99 -14.73
CA PRO A 488 -13.42 -0.23 -14.15
C PRO A 488 -14.76 -0.66 -14.75
N ILE A 489 -15.61 0.28 -15.14
CA ILE A 489 -16.92 -0.02 -15.76
C ILE A 489 -16.85 -0.04 -17.29
N GLN A 490 -15.65 0.08 -17.87
CA GLN A 490 -15.45 0.27 -19.32
C GLN A 490 -16.40 1.32 -19.88
N LEU A 491 -16.38 2.54 -19.31
CA LEU A 491 -17.28 3.62 -19.70
C LEU A 491 -17.14 3.87 -21.22
N THR A 492 -18.24 3.72 -21.95
CA THR A 492 -18.28 3.70 -23.42
C THR A 492 -19.36 4.64 -23.92
N HIS A 493 -19.18 5.18 -25.11
CA HIS A 493 -20.01 6.19 -25.79
C HIS A 493 -19.86 7.63 -25.33
N ASN A 494 -19.84 8.55 -26.30
CA ASN A 494 -19.72 10.00 -26.10
C ASN A 494 -20.73 10.57 -25.08
N TYR A 495 -21.97 10.08 -25.07
CA TYR A 495 -22.97 10.56 -24.11
C TYR A 495 -22.64 10.20 -22.66
N ASN A 496 -22.03 9.04 -22.40
CA ASN A 496 -21.64 8.64 -21.04
C ASN A 496 -20.45 9.47 -20.54
N TYR A 497 -19.44 9.69 -21.38
CA TYR A 497 -18.33 10.59 -21.06
C TYR A 497 -18.82 12.02 -20.83
N GLY A 498 -19.76 12.50 -21.66
CA GLY A 498 -20.37 13.81 -21.54
C GLY A 498 -21.17 14.00 -20.25
N ARG A 499 -22.06 13.05 -19.92
CA ARG A 499 -22.87 13.08 -18.70
C ARG A 499 -21.99 12.99 -17.45
N PHE A 500 -21.04 12.04 -17.41
CA PHE A 500 -20.12 11.91 -16.28
C PHE A 500 -19.25 13.17 -16.13
N GLY A 501 -18.61 13.63 -17.21
CA GLY A 501 -17.76 14.82 -17.20
C GLY A 501 -18.50 16.06 -16.70
N SER A 502 -19.74 16.27 -17.18
CA SER A 502 -20.61 17.36 -16.73
C SER A 502 -20.91 17.27 -15.23
N SER A 503 -21.17 16.06 -14.71
CA SER A 503 -21.50 15.86 -13.28
C SER A 503 -20.37 16.24 -12.32
N ILE A 504 -19.12 16.26 -12.78
CA ILE A 504 -17.94 16.56 -11.96
C ILE A 504 -17.16 17.80 -12.43
N GLY A 505 -17.71 18.55 -13.40
CA GLY A 505 -17.05 19.73 -13.97
C GLY A 505 -15.70 19.39 -14.63
N ARG A 506 -15.62 18.30 -15.39
CA ARG A 506 -14.43 17.88 -16.16
C ARG A 506 -14.80 17.67 -17.63
N ASP A 507 -13.98 18.20 -18.52
CA ASP A 507 -14.18 18.03 -19.97
C ASP A 507 -13.66 16.67 -20.46
N LEU A 508 -14.50 15.65 -20.31
CA LEU A 508 -14.21 14.30 -20.79
C LEU A 508 -14.61 14.08 -22.25
N ILE A 509 -15.28 15.04 -22.87
CA ILE A 509 -15.55 15.01 -24.31
C ILE A 509 -14.26 15.26 -25.07
N ASN A 510 -13.47 16.25 -24.67
CA ASN A 510 -12.18 16.54 -25.28
C ASN A 510 -11.02 15.76 -24.66
N SER A 511 -11.14 15.26 -23.42
CA SER A 511 -10.07 14.53 -22.72
C SER A 511 -10.52 13.17 -22.14
N PRO A 512 -11.06 12.24 -22.96
CA PRO A 512 -11.57 10.96 -22.47
C PRO A 512 -10.46 10.05 -21.90
N ASP A 513 -9.21 10.18 -22.34
CA ASP A 513 -8.08 9.38 -21.85
C ASP A 513 -7.71 9.63 -20.38
N LEU A 514 -8.23 10.70 -19.76
CA LEU A 514 -8.08 10.90 -18.32
C LEU A 514 -8.64 9.71 -17.52
N LEU A 515 -9.66 9.01 -18.02
CA LEU A 515 -10.18 7.79 -17.36
C LEU A 515 -9.22 6.60 -17.39
N ALA A 516 -8.14 6.69 -18.16
CA ALA A 516 -7.12 5.65 -18.29
C ALA A 516 -5.70 6.14 -17.93
N THR A 517 -5.58 7.34 -17.35
CA THR A 517 -4.32 7.91 -16.84
C THR A 517 -4.45 8.45 -15.42
N ASP A 518 -5.66 8.80 -14.98
CA ASP A 518 -5.97 9.18 -13.59
C ASP A 518 -6.79 8.05 -12.93
N PRO A 519 -6.19 7.25 -12.03
CA PRO A 519 -6.89 6.13 -11.41
C PRO A 519 -8.01 6.57 -10.46
N ASN A 520 -7.92 7.75 -9.83
CA ASN A 520 -9.03 8.27 -9.02
C ASN A 520 -10.22 8.57 -9.92
N LEU A 521 -10.00 9.31 -11.00
CA LEU A 521 -11.04 9.68 -11.94
C LEU A 521 -11.65 8.45 -12.64
N SER A 522 -10.82 7.45 -12.90
CA SER A 522 -11.22 6.13 -13.41
C SER A 522 -12.20 5.43 -12.48
N PHE A 523 -11.90 5.34 -11.17
CA PHE A 523 -12.87 4.81 -10.21
C PHE A 523 -14.11 5.69 -10.08
N ARG A 524 -13.97 7.02 -10.13
CA ARG A 524 -15.12 7.93 -10.05
C ARG A 524 -16.10 7.74 -11.20
N SER A 525 -15.65 7.39 -12.41
CA SER A 525 -16.56 7.12 -13.53
C SER A 525 -17.38 5.85 -13.30
N ALA A 526 -16.77 4.81 -12.75
CA ALA A 526 -17.44 3.56 -12.41
C ALA A 526 -18.46 3.75 -11.29
N ILE A 527 -18.09 4.47 -10.22
CA ILE A 527 -19.01 4.75 -9.11
C ILE A 527 -20.13 5.70 -9.56
N TRP A 528 -19.84 6.68 -10.40
CA TRP A 528 -20.88 7.52 -11.00
C TRP A 528 -21.91 6.68 -11.76
N PHE A 529 -21.47 5.77 -12.63
CA PHE A 529 -22.37 4.89 -13.38
C PHE A 529 -23.21 4.03 -12.43
N TRP A 530 -22.58 3.47 -11.39
CA TRP A 530 -23.25 2.66 -10.38
C TRP A 530 -24.35 3.40 -9.61
N MET A 531 -24.10 4.67 -9.30
CA MET A 531 -24.97 5.52 -8.46
C MET A 531 -26.03 6.27 -9.28
N THR A 532 -25.96 6.26 -10.61
CA THR A 532 -26.80 7.13 -11.46
C THR A 532 -27.86 6.31 -12.19
N ALA A 533 -29.14 6.59 -11.91
CA ALA A 533 -30.25 6.09 -12.72
C ALA A 533 -30.21 6.73 -14.12
N GLN A 534 -30.50 5.95 -15.17
CA GLN A 534 -30.50 6.43 -16.56
C GLN A 534 -31.76 5.95 -17.27
N ASP A 535 -32.60 6.89 -17.70
CA ASP A 535 -33.85 6.64 -18.42
C ASP A 535 -34.76 5.67 -17.65
N ASN A 536 -35.04 4.48 -18.20
CA ASN A 536 -35.84 3.43 -17.55
C ASN A 536 -35.03 2.50 -16.63
N LYS A 537 -33.71 2.71 -16.52
CA LYS A 537 -32.81 1.92 -15.66
C LYS A 537 -32.71 2.58 -14.29
N PRO A 538 -33.05 1.90 -13.19
CA PRO A 538 -32.72 2.38 -11.85
C PRO A 538 -31.19 2.39 -11.67
N SER A 539 -30.70 3.04 -10.61
CA SER A 539 -29.29 2.93 -10.25
C SER A 539 -28.99 1.52 -9.72
N SER A 540 -27.80 0.99 -10.01
CA SER A 540 -27.33 -0.27 -9.43
C SER A 540 -27.28 -0.19 -7.90
N HIS A 541 -26.94 0.99 -7.36
CA HIS A 541 -27.01 1.31 -5.94
C HIS A 541 -28.39 1.05 -5.33
N ASP A 542 -29.45 1.62 -5.90
CA ASP A 542 -30.81 1.46 -5.36
C ASP A 542 -31.30 0.01 -5.46
N VAL A 543 -30.88 -0.73 -6.50
CA VAL A 543 -31.21 -2.15 -6.63
C VAL A 543 -30.56 -2.96 -5.50
N ILE A 544 -29.25 -2.85 -5.30
CA ILE A 544 -28.54 -3.71 -4.33
C ILE A 544 -28.82 -3.33 -2.87
N THR A 545 -29.18 -2.06 -2.62
CA THR A 545 -29.54 -1.56 -1.29
C THR A 545 -31.03 -1.73 -0.96
N GLY A 546 -31.82 -2.31 -1.87
CA GLY A 546 -33.24 -2.60 -1.67
C GLY A 546 -34.13 -1.34 -1.70
N ARG A 547 -33.66 -0.25 -2.31
CA ARG A 547 -34.39 1.01 -2.46
C ARG A 547 -35.20 1.07 -3.75
N TRP A 548 -34.85 0.25 -4.74
CA TRP A 548 -35.63 0.09 -5.97
C TRP A 548 -36.80 -0.87 -5.77
N THR A 549 -38.00 -0.41 -6.12
CA THR A 549 -39.20 -1.25 -6.20
C THR A 549 -39.55 -1.46 -7.67
N PRO A 550 -39.63 -2.72 -8.17
CA PRO A 550 -39.98 -2.99 -9.56
C PRO A 550 -41.35 -2.40 -9.92
N SER A 551 -41.43 -1.75 -11.08
CA SER A 551 -42.71 -1.33 -11.65
C SER A 551 -43.52 -2.53 -12.17
N ALA A 552 -44.77 -2.28 -12.57
CA ALA A 552 -45.58 -3.29 -13.28
C ALA A 552 -44.89 -3.75 -14.58
N ALA A 553 -44.23 -2.82 -15.30
CA ALA A 553 -43.47 -3.14 -16.50
C ALA A 553 -42.26 -4.04 -16.17
N ASP A 554 -41.53 -3.76 -15.10
CA ASP A 554 -40.39 -4.57 -14.65
C ASP A 554 -40.82 -5.99 -14.26
N THR A 555 -41.89 -6.09 -13.47
CA THR A 555 -42.45 -7.38 -13.06
C THR A 555 -42.88 -8.21 -14.28
N SER A 556 -43.58 -7.59 -15.24
CA SER A 556 -43.99 -8.26 -16.49
C SER A 556 -42.81 -8.68 -17.39
N ALA A 557 -41.68 -8.00 -17.24
CA ALA A 557 -40.43 -8.27 -17.93
C ALA A 557 -39.53 -9.28 -17.18
N GLY A 558 -39.99 -9.81 -16.05
CA GLY A 558 -39.23 -10.73 -15.20
C GLY A 558 -38.10 -10.08 -14.41
N ARG A 559 -38.00 -8.74 -14.39
CA ARG A 559 -36.95 -8.01 -13.68
C ARG A 559 -37.28 -7.93 -12.19
N VAL A 560 -36.51 -8.64 -11.37
CA VAL A 560 -36.68 -8.74 -9.92
C VAL A 560 -35.42 -8.26 -9.18
N PRO A 561 -35.53 -7.70 -7.95
CA PRO A 561 -34.38 -7.18 -7.24
C PRO A 561 -33.30 -8.25 -7.03
N GLY A 562 -32.06 -7.93 -7.36
CA GLY A 562 -30.91 -8.84 -7.26
C GLY A 562 -29.78 -8.48 -8.21
N PHE A 563 -28.68 -9.23 -8.12
CA PHE A 563 -27.49 -9.01 -8.92
C PHE A 563 -27.74 -9.14 -10.44
N GLY A 564 -28.71 -9.98 -10.84
CA GLY A 564 -29.09 -10.14 -12.25
C GLY A 564 -29.65 -8.87 -12.89
N VAL A 565 -30.48 -8.10 -12.17
CA VAL A 565 -30.96 -6.80 -12.68
C VAL A 565 -29.82 -5.80 -12.84
N ILE A 566 -28.78 -5.87 -12.00
CA ILE A 566 -27.58 -5.03 -12.15
C ILE A 566 -26.83 -5.37 -13.45
N THR A 567 -26.69 -6.66 -13.77
CA THR A 567 -26.16 -7.09 -15.07
C THR A 567 -27.02 -6.57 -16.23
N ASN A 568 -28.35 -6.59 -16.07
CA ASN A 568 -29.28 -6.06 -17.07
C ASN A 568 -29.13 -4.53 -17.27
N ILE A 569 -28.91 -3.77 -16.20
CA ILE A 569 -28.62 -2.33 -16.26
C ILE A 569 -27.35 -2.05 -17.06
N ILE A 570 -26.28 -2.82 -16.78
CA ILE A 570 -24.94 -2.61 -17.35
C ILE A 570 -24.92 -3.02 -18.84
N ASN A 571 -25.33 -4.25 -19.16
CA ASN A 571 -25.20 -4.77 -20.53
C ASN A 571 -26.35 -5.71 -20.96
N GLY A 572 -27.56 -5.47 -20.43
CA GLY A 572 -28.69 -6.37 -20.64
C GLY A 572 -29.09 -6.58 -22.09
N GLY A 573 -28.93 -5.58 -22.96
CA GLY A 573 -29.24 -5.69 -24.38
C GLY A 573 -28.44 -6.77 -25.13
N LEU A 574 -27.31 -7.20 -24.57
CA LEU A 574 -26.46 -8.25 -25.14
C LEU A 574 -26.43 -9.54 -24.31
N GLU A 575 -26.71 -9.46 -23.00
CA GLU A 575 -26.46 -10.56 -22.06
C GLU A 575 -27.73 -11.17 -21.43
N CYS A 576 -28.88 -10.46 -21.45
CA CYS A 576 -30.07 -10.86 -20.69
C CYS A 576 -31.24 -11.30 -21.60
N GLY A 577 -32.10 -12.17 -21.07
CA GLY A 577 -33.30 -12.64 -21.76
C GLY A 577 -33.05 -13.65 -22.88
N ILE A 578 -31.85 -14.24 -22.92
CA ILE A 578 -31.40 -15.19 -23.96
C ILE A 578 -31.05 -16.58 -23.41
N GLY A 579 -31.47 -16.88 -22.17
CA GLY A 579 -31.06 -18.10 -21.47
C GLY A 579 -29.69 -17.94 -20.81
N GLN A 580 -29.02 -19.06 -20.54
CA GLN A 580 -27.71 -19.07 -19.88
C GLN A 580 -26.64 -18.48 -20.80
N ASP A 581 -25.87 -17.52 -20.28
CA ASP A 581 -24.79 -16.84 -21.00
C ASP A 581 -23.50 -16.84 -20.17
N ASN A 582 -22.36 -17.16 -20.81
CA ASN A 582 -21.08 -17.27 -20.13
C ASN A 582 -20.59 -15.94 -19.52
N ARG A 583 -21.00 -14.79 -20.08
CA ARG A 583 -20.63 -13.47 -19.55
C ARG A 583 -21.36 -13.22 -18.24
N VAL A 584 -22.65 -13.56 -18.18
CA VAL A 584 -23.46 -13.49 -16.95
C VAL A 584 -22.89 -14.42 -15.89
N GLU A 585 -22.53 -15.65 -16.24
CA GLU A 585 -21.91 -16.60 -15.29
C GLU A 585 -20.55 -16.10 -14.77
N ASP A 586 -19.75 -15.41 -15.60
CA ASP A 586 -18.49 -14.81 -15.15
C ASP A 586 -18.72 -13.67 -14.13
N ARG A 587 -19.69 -12.78 -14.38
CA ARG A 587 -20.11 -11.74 -13.42
C ARG A 587 -20.55 -12.36 -12.08
N ILE A 588 -21.35 -13.43 -12.14
CA ILE A 588 -21.81 -14.17 -10.95
C ILE A 588 -20.63 -14.83 -10.23
N GLY A 589 -19.66 -15.37 -10.96
CA GLY A 589 -18.46 -16.00 -10.42
C GLY A 589 -17.61 -15.03 -9.59
N PHE A 590 -17.31 -13.84 -10.14
CA PHE A 590 -16.67 -12.76 -9.39
C PHE A 590 -17.49 -12.36 -8.14
N TYR A 591 -18.80 -12.20 -8.30
CA TYR A 591 -19.68 -11.79 -7.21
C TYR A 591 -19.71 -12.79 -6.05
N ARG A 592 -19.79 -14.09 -6.35
CA ARG A 592 -19.71 -15.16 -5.35
C ARG A 592 -18.37 -15.17 -4.63
N ARG A 593 -17.25 -15.02 -5.36
CA ARG A 593 -15.92 -14.95 -4.77
C ARG A 593 -15.80 -13.78 -3.80
N TYR A 594 -16.25 -12.59 -4.21
CA TYR A 594 -16.17 -11.38 -3.39
C TYR A 594 -17.11 -11.42 -2.19
N CYS A 595 -18.33 -11.94 -2.35
CA CYS A 595 -19.24 -12.20 -1.23
C CYS A 595 -18.61 -13.14 -0.18
N SER A 596 -17.91 -14.19 -0.64
CA SER A 596 -17.17 -15.11 0.23
C SER A 596 -16.06 -14.40 1.01
N ILE A 597 -15.24 -13.60 0.34
CA ILE A 597 -14.16 -12.81 0.98
C ILE A 597 -14.72 -11.84 2.03
N LEU A 598 -15.86 -11.21 1.76
CA LEU A 598 -16.50 -10.27 2.67
C LEU A 598 -17.37 -10.94 3.73
N GLY A 599 -17.56 -12.25 3.68
CA GLY A 599 -18.37 -13.01 4.63
C GLY A 599 -19.86 -12.67 4.57
N VAL A 600 -20.41 -12.45 3.38
CA VAL A 600 -21.84 -12.11 3.16
C VAL A 600 -22.49 -13.06 2.14
N SER A 601 -23.79 -13.30 2.29
CA SER A 601 -24.56 -14.04 1.28
C SER A 601 -24.77 -13.20 -0.01
N PRO A 602 -24.58 -13.79 -1.21
CA PRO A 602 -24.89 -13.13 -2.49
C PRO A 602 -26.35 -12.71 -2.65
N GLY A 603 -27.28 -13.34 -1.91
CA GLY A 603 -28.72 -13.17 -2.09
C GLY A 603 -29.28 -13.96 -3.28
N ASP A 604 -30.54 -13.68 -3.60
CA ASP A 604 -31.28 -14.35 -4.68
C ASP A 604 -31.17 -13.58 -6.01
N ASN A 605 -31.77 -14.14 -7.07
CA ASN A 605 -31.91 -13.51 -8.40
C ASN A 605 -30.57 -13.04 -8.99
N LEU A 606 -29.59 -13.96 -9.01
CA LEU A 606 -28.23 -13.65 -9.42
C LEU A 606 -28.07 -13.48 -10.94
N ASP A 607 -28.91 -14.13 -11.74
CA ASP A 607 -28.86 -14.09 -13.19
C ASP A 607 -29.98 -13.21 -13.79
N CYS A 608 -29.81 -12.89 -15.08
CA CYS A 608 -30.81 -12.21 -15.90
C CYS A 608 -31.26 -13.06 -17.09
N ASN A 609 -31.10 -14.38 -17.02
CA ASN A 609 -31.27 -15.30 -18.16
C ASN A 609 -32.65 -15.17 -18.79
N ASN A 610 -33.68 -14.93 -17.97
CA ASN A 610 -35.08 -14.78 -18.37
C ASN A 610 -35.63 -13.35 -18.20
N GLN A 611 -34.77 -12.38 -17.89
CA GLN A 611 -35.19 -10.98 -17.74
C GLN A 611 -35.15 -10.27 -19.09
N ARG A 612 -36.24 -9.63 -19.49
CA ARG A 612 -36.21 -8.79 -20.70
C ARG A 612 -35.27 -7.60 -20.48
N PRO A 613 -34.39 -7.27 -21.44
CA PRO A 613 -33.49 -6.12 -21.33
C PRO A 613 -34.22 -4.81 -21.06
N PHE A 614 -33.59 -3.89 -20.32
CA PHE A 614 -33.99 -2.47 -20.35
C PHE A 614 -33.78 -1.92 -21.78
N ALA A 615 -34.79 -1.24 -22.31
CA ALA A 615 -34.85 -0.78 -23.70
C ALA A 615 -34.54 0.71 -23.84
#